data_AF-A0A7Y4APS2-F1
#
_entry.id   AF-A0A7Y4APS2-F1
#
_cell.length_a   1.000
_cell.length_b   1.000
_cell.length_c   1.000
_cell.angle_alpha   90.00
_cell.angle_beta   90.00
_cell.angle_gamma   90.00
#
_symmetry.space_group_name_H-M   'P 1'
#
loop_
_entity.id
_entity.type
_entity.pdbx_description
1 polymer ?
#
loop_
_entity_poly.entity_id
_entity_poly.type
_entity_poly.pdbx_seq_one_letter_code
_entity_poly.pdbx_strand_id
1 'polypeptide(L)'
;MKYSPLAIHCTSLCFDVIQRASFKDLTHKDIDSFREDVYVLICERTLLLPGKQNREHQFVDQVTDGVIRVLHQCLNNPTARDSVWILAALESRIETSIKISVH
;
A
#
# COMPACT_ATOMS: atom_id res chain seq x y z
N MET A 1 3.98 -19.00 -6.21
CA MET A 1 3.77 -17.64 -6.75
C MET A 1 4.85 -16.74 -6.18
N LYS A 2 5.38 -15.77 -6.96
CA LYS A 2 6.44 -14.86 -6.50
C LYS A 2 5.95 -13.73 -5.58
N TYR A 3 4.66 -13.41 -5.63
CA TYR A 3 4.04 -12.32 -4.88
C TYR A 3 2.77 -12.81 -4.18
N SER A 4 2.50 -12.27 -3.00
CA SER A 4 1.30 -12.55 -2.22
C SER A 4 0.03 -11.95 -2.86
N PRO A 5 -1.15 -12.53 -2.61
CA PRO A 5 -2.41 -11.93 -3.04
C PRO A 5 -2.63 -10.50 -2.53
N LEU A 6 -2.08 -10.18 -1.36
CA LEU A 6 -2.15 -8.84 -0.79
C LEU A 6 -1.26 -7.85 -1.55
N ALA A 7 -0.04 -8.24 -1.96
CA ALA A 7 0.81 -7.39 -2.79
C ALA A 7 0.18 -7.10 -4.15
N ILE A 8 -0.46 -8.10 -4.77
CA ILE A 8 -1.20 -7.93 -6.02
C ILE A 8 -2.35 -6.92 -5.82
N HIS A 9 -3.12 -7.06 -4.74
CA HIS A 9 -4.21 -6.13 -4.43
C HIS A 9 -3.71 -4.70 -4.19
N CYS A 10 -2.69 -4.53 -3.35
CA CYS A 10 -2.09 -3.22 -3.05
C CYS A 10 -1.50 -2.57 -4.31
N THR A 11 -0.95 -3.37 -5.23
CA THR A 11 -0.47 -2.89 -6.53
C THR A 11 -1.63 -2.38 -7.38
N SER A 12 -2.74 -3.12 -7.41
CA SER A 12 -3.96 -2.68 -8.12
C SER A 12 -4.45 -1.35 -7.57
N LEU A 13 -4.52 -1.19 -6.24
CA LEU A 13 -4.88 0.08 -5.60
C LEU A 13 -3.96 1.23 -6.02
N CYS A 14 -2.65 0.98 -6.11
CA CYS A 14 -1.71 1.99 -6.61
C CYS A 14 -2.06 2.40 -8.05
N PHE A 15 -2.34 1.45 -8.94
CA PHE A 15 -2.70 1.74 -10.32
C PHE A 15 -4.05 2.45 -10.46
N ASP A 16 -5.05 2.12 -9.64
CA ASP A 16 -6.35 2.80 -9.63
C ASP A 16 -6.23 4.30 -9.30
N VAL A 17 -5.18 4.68 -8.56
CA VAL A 17 -4.86 6.08 -8.27
C VAL A 17 -3.96 6.68 -9.35
N ILE A 18 -2.88 5.99 -9.73
CA ILE A 18 -1.88 6.48 -10.70
C ILE A 18 -2.45 6.71 -12.09
N GLN A 19 -3.42 5.88 -12.51
CA GLN A 19 -4.04 5.96 -13.84
C GLN A 19 -5.07 7.09 -13.96
N ARG A 20 -5.44 7.74 -12.85
CA ARG A 20 -6.34 8.91 -12.89
C ARG A 20 -5.64 10.05 -13.61
N ALA A 21 -6.35 10.73 -14.51
CA ALA A 21 -5.81 11.85 -15.28
C ALA A 21 -5.25 12.97 -14.39
N SER A 22 -5.82 13.14 -13.19
CA SER A 22 -5.43 14.13 -12.18
C SER A 22 -4.26 13.70 -11.29
N PHE A 23 -3.74 12.47 -11.40
CA PHE A 23 -2.71 11.97 -10.47
C PHE A 23 -1.46 12.86 -10.45
N LYS A 24 -1.06 13.37 -11.61
CA LYS A 24 0.09 14.30 -11.76
C LYS A 24 -0.14 15.67 -11.11
N ASP A 25 -1.40 16.03 -10.84
CA ASP A 25 -1.79 17.32 -10.28
C ASP A 25 -2.01 17.21 -8.75
N LEU A 26 -1.89 16.01 -8.19
CA LEU A 26 -1.98 15.78 -6.75
C LEU A 26 -0.75 16.35 -6.02
N THR A 27 -0.99 16.88 -4.84
CA THR A 27 0.06 17.19 -3.86
C THR A 27 0.35 15.98 -2.98
N HIS A 28 1.49 16.01 -2.29
CA HIS A 28 1.79 15.02 -1.24
C HIS A 28 0.68 14.97 -0.18
N LYS A 29 0.09 16.11 0.17
CA LYS A 29 -1.02 16.16 1.13
C LYS A 29 -2.27 15.45 0.62
N ASP A 30 -2.54 15.52 -0.69
CA ASP A 30 -3.65 14.79 -1.30
C ASP A 30 -3.39 13.28 -1.24
N ILE A 31 -2.15 12.84 -1.48
CA ILE A 31 -1.77 11.43 -1.33
C ILE A 31 -1.92 10.97 0.12
N ASP A 32 -1.44 11.76 1.09
CA ASP A 32 -1.56 11.44 2.52
C ASP A 32 -3.03 11.34 2.96
N SER A 33 -3.94 12.08 2.32
CA SER A 33 -5.37 12.00 2.60
C SER A 33 -5.98 10.64 2.24
N PHE A 34 -5.36 9.85 1.35
CA PHE A 34 -5.82 8.50 1.01
C PHE A 34 -5.53 7.46 2.09
N ARG A 35 -4.75 7.80 3.13
CA ARG A 35 -4.27 6.84 4.12
C ARG A 35 -5.42 6.09 4.81
N GLU A 36 -6.48 6.78 5.20
CA GLU A 36 -7.63 6.18 5.88
C GLU A 36 -8.38 5.22 4.94
N ASP A 37 -8.67 5.65 3.71
CA ASP A 37 -9.32 4.81 2.70
C ASP A 37 -8.50 3.55 2.38
N VAL A 38 -7.18 3.71 2.18
CA VAL A 38 -6.26 2.58 1.94
C VAL A 38 -6.22 1.64 3.14
N TYR A 39 -6.22 2.17 4.36
CA TYR A 39 -6.27 1.37 5.59
C TYR A 39 -7.53 0.50 5.64
N VAL A 40 -8.70 1.09 5.38
CA VAL A 40 -9.99 0.38 5.35
C VAL A 40 -9.98 -0.71 4.28
N LEU A 41 -9.54 -0.40 3.06
CA LEU A 41 -9.49 -1.38 1.96
C LEU A 41 -8.57 -2.56 2.27
N ILE A 42 -7.43 -2.34 2.93
CA ILE A 42 -6.55 -3.43 3.37
C ILE A 42 -7.21 -4.28 4.46
N CYS A 43 -7.92 -3.67 5.42
CA CYS A 43 -8.68 -4.42 6.43
C CYS A 43 -9.72 -5.34 5.78
N GLU A 44 -10.53 -4.78 4.87
CA GLU A 44 -11.56 -5.53 4.14
C GLU A 44 -10.95 -6.69 3.35
N ARG A 45 -9.79 -6.47 2.71
CA ARG A 45 -9.13 -7.51 1.92
C ARG A 45 -8.53 -8.62 2.76
N THR A 46 -8.00 -8.30 3.93
CA THR A 46 -7.30 -9.23 4.81
C THR A 46 -8.21 -9.91 5.81
N LEU A 47 -9.45 -9.41 5.99
CA LEU A 47 -10.41 -9.83 7.01
C LEU A 47 -9.86 -9.69 8.45
N LEU A 48 -8.85 -8.83 8.64
CA LEU A 48 -8.27 -8.55 9.95
C LEU A 48 -9.19 -7.63 10.75
N LEU A 49 -9.11 -7.75 12.08
CA LEU A 49 -9.90 -6.98 13.04
C LEU A 49 -8.94 -6.13 13.90
N PRO A 50 -8.29 -5.09 13.33
CA PRO A 50 -7.27 -4.31 14.01
C PRO A 50 -7.77 -3.62 15.29
N GLY A 51 -9.07 -3.35 15.41
CA GLY A 51 -9.68 -2.85 16.65
C GLY A 51 -9.70 -3.85 17.81
N LYS A 52 -9.42 -5.14 17.55
CA LYS A 52 -9.37 -6.21 18.56
C LYS A 52 -7.95 -6.71 18.83
N GLN A 53 -7.04 -6.56 17.86
CA GLN A 53 -5.68 -7.08 17.95
C GLN A 53 -4.66 -6.04 17.51
N ASN A 54 -3.83 -5.58 18.44
CA ASN A 54 -2.81 -4.55 18.16
C ASN A 54 -1.80 -4.98 17.08
N ARG A 55 -1.47 -6.28 17.00
CA ARG A 55 -0.58 -6.82 15.94
C ARG A 55 -1.21 -6.70 14.56
N GLU A 56 -2.50 -6.98 14.44
CA GLU A 56 -3.24 -6.81 13.19
C GLU A 56 -3.29 -5.32 12.80
N HIS A 57 -3.51 -4.43 13.78
CA HIS A 57 -3.41 -2.99 13.55
C HIS A 57 -2.05 -2.57 13.01
N GLN A 58 -0.96 -2.99 13.67
CA GLN A 58 0.41 -2.69 13.23
C GLN A 58 0.71 -3.22 11.83
N PHE A 59 0.27 -4.45 11.52
CA PHE A 59 0.44 -5.03 10.20
C PHE A 59 -0.26 -4.19 9.13
N VAL A 60 -1.56 -3.90 9.31
CA VAL A 60 -2.33 -3.10 8.35
C VAL A 60 -1.70 -1.71 8.20
N ASP A 61 -1.35 -1.06 9.31
CA ASP A 61 -0.77 0.28 9.31
C ASP A 61 0.54 0.36 8.51
N GLN A 62 1.41 -0.65 8.65
CA GLN A 62 2.66 -0.73 7.89
C GLN A 62 2.45 -1.02 6.40
N VAL A 63 1.44 -1.83 6.05
CA VAL A 63 1.10 -2.07 4.63
C VAL A 63 0.48 -0.82 4.01
N THR A 64 -0.38 -0.11 4.73
CA THR A 64 -0.93 1.19 4.33
C THR A 64 0.19 2.19 4.08
N ASP A 65 1.14 2.35 5.00
CA ASP A 65 2.30 3.22 4.82
C ASP A 65 3.12 2.82 3.58
N GLY A 66 3.24 1.52 3.30
CA GLY A 66 3.84 0.99 2.07
C GLY A 66 3.17 1.52 0.81
N VAL A 67 1.84 1.44 0.72
CA VAL A 67 1.06 1.93 -0.43
C VAL A 67 1.22 3.45 -0.59
N ILE A 68 1.09 4.21 0.50
CA ILE A 68 1.23 5.66 0.47
C ILE A 68 2.62 6.09 0.00
N ARG A 69 3.69 5.43 0.47
CA ARG A 69 5.06 5.69 0.00
C ARG A 69 5.25 5.39 -1.48
N VAL A 70 4.66 4.31 -1.99
CA VAL A 70 4.72 3.99 -3.42
C VAL A 70 4.04 5.08 -4.24
N LEU A 71 2.86 5.56 -3.81
CA LEU A 71 2.16 6.65 -4.49
C LEU A 71 3.02 7.92 -4.51
N HIS A 72 3.65 8.29 -3.39
CA HIS A 72 4.59 9.41 -3.33
C HIS A 72 5.77 9.23 -4.30
N GLN A 73 6.33 8.03 -4.39
CA GLN A 73 7.43 7.72 -5.31
C GLN A 73 6.98 7.81 -6.77
N CYS A 74 5.78 7.33 -7.10
CA CYS A 74 5.20 7.42 -8.45
C CYS A 74 4.79 8.85 -8.86
N LEU A 75 4.49 9.72 -7.89
CA LEU A 75 4.26 11.15 -8.11
C LEU A 75 5.59 11.85 -8.41
N ASN A 76 6.60 11.64 -7.57
CA ASN A 76 7.92 12.26 -7.70
C ASN A 76 8.71 11.75 -8.91
N ASN A 77 8.50 10.50 -9.29
CA ASN A 77 9.20 9.87 -10.38
C ASN A 77 8.23 9.11 -11.31
N PRO A 78 7.76 9.74 -12.40
CA PRO A 78 6.87 9.09 -13.36
C PRO A 78 7.43 7.81 -13.97
N THR A 79 8.76 7.65 -14.06
CA THR A 79 9.37 6.41 -14.59
C THR A 79 9.35 5.26 -13.57
N ALA A 80 9.02 5.53 -12.30
CA ALA A 80 8.86 4.52 -11.25
C ALA A 80 7.46 3.86 -11.25
N ARG A 81 6.59 4.19 -12.21
CA ARG A 81 5.24 3.58 -12.38
C ARG A 81 5.30 2.18 -13.03
N ASP A 82 6.40 1.48 -12.82
CA ASP A 82 6.63 0.13 -13.32
C ASP A 82 5.93 -0.89 -12.42
N SER A 83 5.13 -1.76 -13.02
CA SER A 83 4.33 -2.74 -12.27
C SER A 83 5.18 -3.75 -11.52
N VAL A 84 6.34 -4.12 -12.07
CA VAL A 84 7.26 -5.08 -11.43
C VAL A 84 7.90 -4.46 -10.19
N TRP A 85 8.32 -3.21 -10.27
CA TRP A 85 8.87 -2.48 -9.14
C TRP A 85 7.82 -2.25 -8.05
N ILE A 86 6.60 -1.80 -8.39
CA ILE A 86 5.52 -1.61 -7.41
C ILE A 86 5.20 -2.92 -6.68
N LEU A 87 5.03 -4.02 -7.43
CA LEU A 87 4.79 -5.35 -6.87
C LEU A 87 5.90 -5.77 -5.90
N ALA A 88 7.16 -5.62 -6.32
CA ALA A 88 8.30 -6.01 -5.51
C ALA A 88 8.42 -5.15 -4.23
N ALA A 89 8.18 -3.84 -4.33
CA ALA A 89 8.21 -2.93 -3.20
C ALA A 89 7.12 -3.27 -2.16
N LEU A 90 5.90 -3.56 -2.62
CA LEU A 90 4.79 -3.92 -1.74
C LEU A 90 4.97 -5.30 -1.11
N GLU A 91 5.42 -6.30 -1.87
CA GLU A 91 5.72 -7.62 -1.31
C GLU A 91 6.81 -7.53 -0.24
N SER A 92 7.90 -6.81 -0.52
CA SER A 92 8.99 -6.62 0.45
C SER A 92 8.49 -5.93 1.74
N ARG A 93 7.59 -4.95 1.60
CA ARG A 93 6.94 -4.31 2.77
C ARG A 93 6.11 -5.33 3.55
N ILE A 94 5.24 -6.09 2.88
CA ILE A 94 4.37 -7.07 3.52
C ILE A 94 5.20 -8.14 4.26
N GLU A 95 6.23 -8.69 3.64
CA GLU A 95 7.12 -9.66 4.27
C GLU A 95 7.81 -9.08 5.52
N THR A 96 8.25 -7.83 5.45
CA THR A 96 8.87 -7.13 6.58
C THR A 96 7.85 -6.93 7.71
N SER A 97 6.62 -6.52 7.37
CA SER A 97 5.56 -6.31 8.35
C SER A 97 5.16 -7.60 9.06
N ILE A 98 5.12 -8.73 8.35
CA ILE A 98 4.87 -10.05 8.94
C ILE A 98 5.98 -10.39 9.95
N LYS A 99 7.26 -10.21 9.57
CA LYS A 99 8.39 -10.51 10.47
C LYS A 99 8.34 -9.69 11.75
N ILE A 100 7.99 -8.40 11.65
CA ILE A 100 7.88 -7.52 12.82
C ILE A 100 6.68 -7.92 13.69
N SER A 101 5.56 -8.31 13.09
CA SER A 101 4.32 -8.63 13.82
C SER A 101 4.33 -9.99 14.52
N VAL A 102 5.24 -10.90 14.10
CA VAL A 102 5.41 -12.25 14.68
C VAL A 102 6.35 -12.26 15.89
N HIS A 103 7.10 -11.18 16.14
CA HIS A 103 7.92 -10.99 17.36
C HIS A 103 7.16 -10.17 18.42
#